data_AF-A0A9D1M7E8-F1
#
_entry.id   AF-A0A9D1M7E8-F1
#
_cell.length_a   1.000
_cell.length_b   1.000
_cell.length_c   1.000
_cell.angle_alpha   90.00
_cell.angle_beta   90.00
_cell.angle_gamma   90.00
#
_symmetry.space_group_name_H-M   'P 1'
#
loop_
_entity.id
_entity.type
_entity.pdbx_description
1 polymer ?
#
loop_
_entity_poly.entity_id
_entity_poly.type
_entity_poly.pdbx_seq_one_letter_code
_entity_poly.pdbx_strand_id
1 'polypeptide(L)' 'MPSKRPIIAIRTNNETIEKFNIIAEEERRSMSNLGEKIILDYIKAYEKEHGKINIKNINVIENKGTINM' A
#
# COMPACT_ATOMS: atom_id res chain seq x y z
N MET A 1 -18.75 1.78 -11.09
CA MET A 1 -18.31 0.37 -11.17
C MET A 1 -17.43 0.11 -9.95
N PRO A 2 -17.75 -0.87 -9.07
CA PRO A 2 -16.92 -1.12 -7.90
C PRO A 2 -15.56 -1.63 -8.38
N SER A 3 -14.52 -0.82 -8.19
CA SER A 3 -13.15 -1.20 -8.53
C SER A 3 -12.72 -2.39 -7.69
N LYS A 4 -12.43 -3.52 -8.34
CA LYS A 4 -11.95 -4.77 -7.69
C LYS A 4 -10.48 -4.69 -7.25
N ARG A 5 -9.90 -3.50 -7.13
CA ARG A 5 -8.49 -3.34 -6.77
C ARG A 5 -8.31 -3.51 -5.25
N PRO A 6 -7.25 -4.20 -4.79
CA PRO A 6 -6.95 -4.28 -3.36
C PRO A 6 -6.70 -2.88 -2.80
N ILE A 7 -7.18 -2.63 -1.58
CA ILE A 7 -7.09 -1.33 -0.91
C ILE A 7 -6.10 -1.43 0.25
N ILE A 8 -5.19 -0.47 0.34
CA ILE A 8 -4.30 -0.28 1.49
C ILE A 8 -4.83 0.91 2.29
N ALA A 9 -5.17 0.69 3.57
CA ALA A 9 -5.60 1.75 4.48
C ALA A 9 -4.49 2.07 5.49
N ILE A 10 -4.02 3.32 5.51
CA ILE A 10 -2.94 3.78 6.39
C ILE A 10 -3.55 4.68 7.46
N ARG A 11 -3.29 4.39 8.73
CA ARG A 11 -3.66 5.25 9.85
C ARG A 11 -2.49 6.18 10.17
N THR A 12 -2.73 7.48 10.10
CA THR A 12 -1.76 8.53 10.43
C THR A 12 -2.49 9.74 11.01
N ASN A 13 -1.75 10.80 11.36
CA ASN A 13 -2.32 12.05 11.85
C ASN A 13 -2.75 12.99 10.71
N ASN A 14 -3.59 13.97 11.05
CA ASN A 14 -4.11 14.95 10.08
C ASN A 14 -2.99 15.73 9.40
N GLU A 15 -1.97 16.14 10.16
CA GLU A 15 -0.83 16.91 9.63
C GLU A 15 -0.10 16.16 8.50
N THR A 16 0.06 14.84 8.61
CA THR A 16 0.67 14.03 7.56
C THR A 16 -0.21 13.99 6.32
N ILE A 17 -1.54 13.87 6.49
CA ILE A 17 -2.48 13.86 5.36
C ILE A 17 -2.48 15.21 4.65
N GLU A 18 -2.46 16.32 5.38
CA GLU A 18 -2.42 17.66 4.80
C GLU A 18 -1.14 17.89 4.00
N LYS A 19 0.02 17.56 4.58
CA LYS A 19 1.31 17.62 3.88
C LYS A 19 1.32 16.75 2.63
N PHE A 20 0.75 15.55 2.73
CA PHE A 20 0.68 14.63 1.61
C PHE A 20 -0.22 15.14 0.48
N ASN A 21 -1.33 15.78 0.83
CA ASN A 21 -2.23 16.39 -0.15
C ASN A 21 -1.54 17.53 -0.91
N ILE A 22 -0.82 18.41 -0.20
CA ILE A 22 -0.06 19.51 -0.83
C ILE A 22 0.94 18.96 -1.87
N ILE A 23 1.71 17.93 -1.50
CA ILE A 23 2.68 17.31 -2.41
C ILE A 23 1.97 16.68 -3.64
N ALA A 24 0.81 16.05 -3.43
CA ALA A 24 0.04 15.47 -4.51
C ALA A 24 -0.46 16.54 -5.49
N GLU A 25 -0.91 17.69 -4.98
CA GLU A 25 -1.32 18.84 -5.80
C GLU A 25 -0.14 19.43 -6.59
N GLU A 26 1.03 19.58 -5.97
CA GLU A 26 2.26 20.04 -6.65
C GLU A 26 2.69 19.10 -7.79
N GLU A 27 2.60 17.78 -7.58
CA GLU A 27 2.89 16.76 -8.60
C GLU A 27 1.74 16.59 -9.63
N ARG A 28 0.64 17.35 -9.52
CA ARG A 28 -0.60 17.22 -10.32
C ARG A 28 -1.15 15.79 -10.34
N ARG A 29 -1.15 15.13 -9.19
CA ARG A 29 -1.61 13.74 -9.01
C ARG A 29 -2.65 13.66 -7.90
N SER A 30 -3.52 12.65 -7.96
CA SER A 30 -4.33 12.31 -6.79
C SER A 30 -3.46 11.70 -5.69
N MET A 31 -3.85 11.88 -4.43
CA MET A 31 -3.20 11.21 -3.30
C MET A 31 -3.05 9.70 -3.51
N SER A 32 -4.07 9.05 -4.07
CA SER A 32 -4.03 7.61 -4.38
C SER A 32 -2.96 7.26 -5.42
N ASN A 33 -2.84 8.03 -6.49
CA ASN A 33 -1.85 7.78 -7.54
C ASN A 33 -0.43 8.09 -7.08
N LEU A 34 -0.25 9.13 -6.26
CA LEU A 34 1.03 9.43 -5.64
C LEU A 34 1.42 8.34 -4.63
N GLY A 35 0.46 7.87 -3.82
CA GLY A 35 0.67 6.78 -2.87
C GLY A 35 1.07 5.47 -3.57
N GLU A 36 0.40 5.13 -4.67
CA GLU A 36 0.78 3.96 -5.49
C GLU A 36 2.21 4.09 -6.03
N LYS A 37 2.59 5.26 -6.56
CA LYS A 37 3.95 5.54 -7.03
C LYS A 37 4.98 5.37 -5.92
N ILE A 38 4.75 5.97 -4.75
CA ILE A 38 5.68 5.89 -3.61
C ILE A 38 5.88 4.44 -3.16
N ILE A 39 4.81 3.66 -3.09
CA ILE A 39 4.90 2.24 -2.72
C ILE A 39 5.74 1.46 -3.74
N LEU A 40 5.50 1.68 -5.04
CA LEU A 40 6.26 1.02 -6.11
C LEU A 40 7.74 1.41 -6.11
N ASP A 41 8.04 2.71 -5.94
CA ASP A 41 9.41 3.20 -5.85
C ASP A 41 10.13 2.63 -4.62
N TYR A 42 9.44 2.55 -3.47
CA TYR A 42 9.99 1.95 -2.27
C TYR A 42 10.29 0.45 -2.45
N ILE A 43 9.37 -0.32 -3.02
CA ILE A 43 9.59 -1.75 -3.33
C ILE A 43 10.80 -1.90 -4.24
N LYS A 44 10.89 -1.11 -5.31
CA LYS A 44 11.99 -1.19 -6.27
C LYS A 44 13.34 -0.85 -5.63
N ALA A 45 13.37 0.17 -4.77
CA ALA A 45 14.57 0.52 -4.01
C ALA A 45 14.98 -0.59 -3.04
N TYR A 46 14.02 -1.16 -2.32
CA TYR A 46 14.22 -2.27 -1.40
C TYR A 46 14.75 -3.52 -2.12
N GLU A 47 14.17 -3.87 -3.27
CA GLU A 47 14.63 -5.02 -4.07
C GLU A 47 16.04 -4.84 -4.63
N LYS A 48 16.43 -3.60 -4.92
CA LYS A 48 17.78 -3.28 -5.38
C LYS A 48 18.82 -3.49 -4.28
N GLU A 49 18.47 -3.18 -3.04
CA GLU A 49 19.37 -3.28 -1.88
C GLU A 49 19.41 -4.70 -1.28
N HIS A 50 18.25 -5.38 -1.19
CA HIS A 50 18.11 -6.65 -0.47
C HIS A 50 17.88 -7.86 -1.38
N GLY A 51 17.77 -7.66 -2.69
CA GLY A 51 17.37 -8.69 -3.65
C GLY A 51 15.86 -8.79 -3.85
N LYS A 52 15.45 -9.52 -4.89
CA LYS A 52 14.05 -9.57 -5.33
C LYS A 52 13.12 -10.24 -4.31
N ILE A 53 11.96 -9.65 -4.09
CA ILE A 53 10.91 -10.21 -3.23
C ILE A 53 10.19 -11.31 -4.01
N ASN A 54 10.26 -12.56 -3.53
CA ASN A 54 9.59 -13.69 -4.18
C ASN A 54 8.25 -13.98 -3.49
N ILE A 55 7.14 -13.58 -4.14
CA ILE A 55 5.77 -13.66 -3.59
C ILE A 55 5.21 -15.10 -3.58
N LYS A 56 5.93 -16.07 -4.16
CA LYS A 56 5.43 -17.45 -4.37
C LYS A 56 5.11 -18.25 -3.10
N ASN A 57 5.49 -17.79 -1.91
CA ASN A 57 5.31 -18.51 -0.64
C ASN A 57 4.56 -17.71 0.45
N ILE A 58 3.55 -16.90 0.09
CA ILE A 58 2.61 -16.41 1.10
C ILE A 58 1.59 -17.53 1.34
N ASN A 59 1.93 -18.47 2.23
CA ASN A 59 0.93 -19.34 2.85
C ASN A 59 -0.01 -18.43 3.65
N VAL A 60 -1.14 -18.06 3.03
CA VAL A 60 -2.28 -17.52 3.75
C VAL A 60 -2.72 -18.66 4.67
N ILE A 61 -2.33 -18.60 5.94
CA ILE A 61 -2.92 -19.44 6.97
C ILE A 61 -4.36 -18.92 7.09
N GLU A 62 -5.27 -19.50 6.31
CA GLU A 62 -6.70 -19.34 6.51
C GLU A 62 -7.01 -19.89 7.90
N ASN A 63 -6.97 -19.03 8.91
CA ASN A 63 -7.46 -19.36 10.24
C ASN A 63 -8.98 -19.43 10.13
N LYS A 64 -9.49 -20.57 9.61
CA LYS A 64 -10.91 -20.92 9.67
C LYS A 64 -11.23 -21.11 11.14
N GLY A 65 -11.57 -20.01 11.81
CA GLY A 65 -12.03 -20.03 13.19
C GLY A 65 -13.21 -20.99 13.29
N THR A 66 -13.00 -22.12 13.95
CA THR A 66 -14.08 -22.99 14.41
C THR A 66 -14.90 -22.20 15.41
N ILE A 67 -16.12 -21.82 15.03
CA ILE A 67 -17.15 -21.48 16.01
C ILE A 67 -17.54 -22.78 16.71
N ASN A 68 -17.13 -22.97 17.96
CA ASN A 68 -17.79 -23.94 18.82
C ASN A 68 -19.17 -23.35 19.15
N MET A 69 -20.21 -24.01 18.66
CA MET A 69 -21.61 -23.81 19.09
C MET A 69 -21.81 -24.34 20.49
#